data_AF-A0A9X9QWE1-F1
#
_entry.id   AF-A0A9X9QWE1-F1
#
_cell.length_a   1.000
_cell.length_b   1.000
_cell.length_c   1.000
_cell.angle_alpha   90.00
_cell.angle_beta   90.00
_cell.angle_gamma   90.00
#
_symmetry.space_group_name_H-M   'P 1'
#
loop_
_entity.id
_entity.type
_entity.pdbx_description
1 polymer ?
#
loop_
_entity_poly.entity_id
_entity_poly.type
_entity_poly.pdbx_seq_one_letter_code
_entity_poly.pdbx_strand_id
1 'polypeptide(L)' 'MKKIRKPVKQIVIGTYQSMRAAAQQVDLLMKGNSDLCVNIVQEGRKFQVRTVVWQ' A
#
# COMPACT_ATOMS: atom_id res chain seq x y z
N MET A 1 17.98 18.53 -12.00
CA MET A 1 16.71 17.78 -12.22
C MET A 1 16.59 16.72 -11.12
N LYS A 2 15.54 16.73 -10.30
CA LYS A 2 15.31 15.65 -9.30
C LYS A 2 15.04 14.35 -10.06
N LYS A 3 15.87 13.32 -9.87
CA LYS A 3 15.63 11.99 -10.43
C LYS A 3 14.34 11.45 -9.82
N ILE A 4 13.29 11.34 -10.62
CA ILE A 4 12.04 10.69 -10.22
C ILE A 4 12.38 9.21 -10.03
N ARG A 5 12.35 8.73 -8.78
CA ARG A 5 12.52 7.30 -8.48
C ARG A 5 11.37 6.55 -9.14
N LYS A 6 11.67 5.53 -9.94
CA LYS A 6 10.63 4.68 -10.52
C LYS A 6 10.21 3.67 -9.45
N PRO A 7 8.90 3.41 -9.28
CA PRO A 7 8.47 2.34 -8.40
C PRO A 7 8.99 1.02 -8.99
N VAL A 8 9.80 0.30 -8.21
CA VAL A 8 10.50 -0.91 -8.68
C VAL A 8 9.56 -2.10 -8.64
N LYS A 9 8.73 -2.16 -7.61
CA LYS A 9 7.77 -3.26 -7.41
C LYS A 9 6.57 -2.78 -6.61
N GLN A 10 5.38 -3.07 -7.11
CA GLN A 10 4.15 -3.02 -6.33
C GLN A 10 3.85 -4.43 -5.80
N ILE A 11 3.65 -4.55 -4.50
CA ILE A 11 3.32 -5.83 -3.86
C ILE A 11 1.93 -5.69 -3.24
N VAL A 12 1.01 -6.57 -3.60
CA VAL A 12 -0.32 -6.64 -2.97
C VAL A 12 -0.17 -7.37 -1.64
N ILE A 13 -0.46 -6.67 -0.54
CA ILE A 13 -0.43 -7.24 0.80
C ILE A 13 -1.72 -8.01 1.08
N GLY A 14 -2.86 -7.48 0.64
CA GLY A 14 -4.15 -8.10 0.87
C GLY A 14 -5.28 -7.42 0.12
N THR A 15 -6.40 -8.13 0.00
CA THR A 15 -7.65 -7.63 -0.58
C THR A 15 -8.77 -7.71 0.46
N TYR A 16 -9.48 -6.61 0.67
CA TYR A 16 -10.46 -6.41 1.74
C TYR A 16 -11.82 -6.02 1.16
N GLN A 17 -12.89 -6.37 1.87
CA GLN A 17 -14.27 -6.08 1.43
C GLN A 17 -14.71 -4.64 1.74
N SER A 18 -13.98 -3.91 2.58
CA SER A 18 -14.30 -2.53 2.96
C SER A 18 -13.05 -1.69 3.13
N MET A 19 -13.21 -0.38 2.92
CA MET A 19 -12.15 0.60 3.16
C MET A 19 -11.65 0.56 4.60
N ARG A 20 -12.56 0.36 5.58
CA ARG A 20 -12.22 0.28 7.00
C ARG A 20 -11.27 -0.89 7.30
N ALA A 21 -11.54 -2.07 6.73
CA ALA A 21 -10.68 -3.24 6.93
C ALA A 21 -9.30 -3.05 6.26
N ALA A 22 -9.27 -2.44 5.07
CA ALA A 22 -8.02 -2.08 4.40
C ALA A 22 -7.21 -1.06 5.22
N ALA A 23 -7.85 -0.05 5.79
CA ALA A 23 -7.19 0.95 6.65
C ALA A 23 -6.58 0.33 7.91
N GLN A 24 -7.31 -0.56 8.59
CA GLN A 24 -6.78 -1.28 9.75
C GLN A 24 -5.52 -2.08 9.41
N GLN A 25 -5.47 -2.70 8.22
CA GLN A 25 -4.26 -3.37 7.76
C GLN A 25 -3.10 -2.38 7.58
N VAL A 26 -3.35 -1.21 7.01
CA VAL A 26 -2.33 -0.17 6.84
C VAL A 26 -1.80 0.28 8.21
N ASP A 27 -2.67 0.52 9.19
CA ASP A 27 -2.26 0.91 10.54
C ASP A 27 -1.32 -0.13 11.17
N LEU A 28 -1.63 -1.42 11.00
CA LEU A 28 -0.78 -2.52 11.47
C LEU A 28 0.56 -2.58 10.72
N LEU A 29 0.56 -2.37 9.40
CA LEU A 29 1.77 -2.35 8.59
C LEU A 29 2.71 -1.20 8.95
N MET A 30 2.15 -0.01 9.18
CA MET A 30 2.93 1.19 9.50
C MET A 30 3.51 1.14 10.92
N LYS A 31 2.98 0.27 11.80
CA LYS A 31 3.48 0.08 13.16
C LYS A 31 4.83 -0.64 13.14
N GLY A 32 5.90 0.13 13.00
CA GLY A 32 7.29 -0.36 12.99
C GLY A 32 7.97 -0.31 11.62
N ASN A 33 7.28 0.12 10.57
CA ASN A 33 7.83 0.26 9.22
C ASN A 33 7.65 1.70 8.69
N SER A 34 8.41 2.65 9.23
CA SER A 34 8.36 4.07 8.83
C SER A 34 8.74 4.30 7.36
N ASP A 35 9.42 3.34 6.75
CA ASP A 35 10.09 3.49 5.46
C ASP A 35 9.24 2.90 4.31
N LEU A 36 8.11 2.28 4.64
CA LEU A 36 7.18 1.69 3.67
C LEU A 36 6.21 2.75 3.14
N CYS A 37 6.07 2.79 1.81
CA CYS A 37 4.94 3.45 1.17
C CYS A 37 3.82 2.44 0.95
N VAL A 38 2.62 2.76 1.43
CA VAL A 38 1.44 1.89 1.30
C VAL A 38 0.28 2.69 0.68
N ASN A 39 -0.39 2.08 -0.28
CA ASN A 39 -1.56 2.61 -0.97
C ASN A 39 -2.75 1.68 -0.76
N ILE A 40 -3.95 2.25 -0.61
CA ILE A 40 -5.20 1.51 -0.70
C ILE A 40 -5.81 1.81 -2.07
N VAL A 41 -6.00 0.78 -2.89
CA VAL A 41 -6.54 0.89 -4.25
C VAL A 41 -7.88 0.18 -4.29
N GLN A 42 -8.94 0.87 -4.73
CA GLN A 42 -10.23 0.24 -4.95
C GLN A 42 -10.22 -0.53 -6.28
N GLU A 43 -10.52 -1.82 -6.24
CA GLU A 43 -10.76 -2.66 -7.42
C GLU A 43 -12.18 -3.23 -7.35
N GLY A 44 -13.07 -2.64 -8.15
CA GLY A 44 -14.49 -2.95 -8.15
C GLY A 44 -15.12 -2.65 -6.78
N ARG A 45 -15.63 -3.71 -6.12
CA ARG A 45 -16.26 -3.63 -4.79
C ARG A 45 -15.30 -3.91 -3.63
N LYS A 46 -14.02 -4.19 -3.93
CA LYS A 46 -13.00 -4.55 -2.94
C LYS A 46 -11.88 -3.50 -2.89
N PHE A 47 -11.08 -3.58 -1.86
CA PHE A 47 -9.97 -2.66 -1.59
C PHE A 47 -8.69 -3.45 -1.43
N GLN A 48 -7.68 -3.17 -2.24
CA GLN A 48 -6.36 -3.76 -2.12
C GLN A 48 -5.43 -2.85 -1.37
N VAL A 49 -4.72 -3.40 -0.39
CA VAL A 49 -3.57 -2.74 0.23
C VAL A 49 -2.34 -3.14 -0.55
N ARG A 50 -1.64 -2.16 -1.14
CA ARG A 50 -0.44 -2.36 -1.93
C ARG A 50 0.72 -1.60 -1.31
N THR A 51 1.89 -2.21 -1.22
CA THR A 51 3.11 -1.47 -0.88
C THR A 51 3.94 -1.21 -2.14
N VAL A 52 4.64 -0.07 -2.14
CA VAL A 52 5.53 0.37 -3.23
C VAL A 52 6.94 0.42 -2.69
N VAL A 53 7.85 -0.31 -3.34
CA VAL A 53 9.28 -0.22 -3.07
C VAL A 53 9.92 0.70 -4.13
N TRP A 54 10.59 1.74 -3.66
CA TRP A 54 11.31 2.71 -4.49
C TRP A 54 12.82 2.45 -4.38
N GLN A 55 13.55 2.31 -5.51
CA GLN A 55 15.02 2.41 -5.55
C GLN A 55 15.44 3.81 -5.96
#